data_AF-A0A662FSF9-F1
#
_entry.id   AF-A0A662FSF9-F1
#
_cell.length_a   1.000
_cell.length_b   1.000
_cell.length_c   1.000
_cell.angle_alpha   90.00
_cell.angle_beta   90.00
_cell.angle_gamma   90.00
#
_symmetry.space_group_name_H-M   'P 1'
#
loop_
_entity.id
_entity.type
_entity.pdbx_description
1 polymer ?
#
loop_
_entity_poly.entity_id
_entity_poly.type
_entity_poly.pdbx_seq_one_letter_code
_entity_poly.pdbx_strand_id
1 'polypeptide(L)'
;MILHILMLYGWTRLMGVSFEFMPYGHAFNWFRYDAGAIMGAWPPVPPAENQTALVTFTLVTGAANTGQRISNLTMHHQFKIYRLGPTTNTLGRDLFFTAVITIISAAIITTPLVIWWYHAIGGLANNGPPGPPFYMWVSPEVYSWVKGTPTILAFDPAERYGLMIGGIIITFILYFLRTKFAWFFIDPLAFLILPTTTWVWIPPIFSLVIKYIILRIGGSKLFEEKATPFIIGYLVGYGVNASLVAFLATFMIGLPKLM
;
A
#
# COMPACT_ATOMS: atom_id res chain seq x y z
N MET A 1 -5.29 4.50 -20.13
CA MET A 1 -3.81 4.57 -20.10
C MET A 1 -3.30 5.89 -19.51
N ILE A 2 -3.67 7.06 -20.04
CA ILE A 2 -3.19 8.39 -19.55
C ILE A 2 -3.51 8.61 -18.05
N LEU A 3 -4.73 8.33 -17.60
CA LEU A 3 -5.12 8.45 -16.19
C LEU A 3 -4.22 7.60 -15.26
N HIS A 4 -3.86 6.40 -15.70
CA HIS A 4 -2.98 5.51 -14.95
C HIS A 4 -1.57 6.09 -14.83
N ILE A 5 -1.03 6.68 -15.90
CA ILE A 5 0.27 7.36 -15.88
C ILE A 5 0.24 8.58 -14.96
N LEU A 6 -0.82 9.39 -15.01
CA LEU A 6 -0.98 10.56 -14.13
C LEU A 6 -1.07 10.14 -12.65
N MET A 7 -1.81 9.07 -12.35
CA MET A 7 -1.87 8.49 -11.01
C MET A 7 -0.50 8.01 -10.54
N LEU A 8 0.21 7.24 -11.38
CA LEU A 8 1.54 6.73 -11.08
C LEU A 8 2.56 7.86 -10.84
N TYR A 9 2.48 8.94 -11.62
CA TYR A 9 3.31 10.13 -11.44
C TYR A 9 2.98 10.85 -10.13
N GLY A 10 1.70 11.12 -9.87
CA GLY A 10 1.23 11.70 -8.61
C GLY A 10 1.65 10.86 -7.39
N TRP A 11 1.60 9.54 -7.50
CA TRP A 11 2.06 8.62 -6.46
C TRP A 11 3.56 8.67 -6.23
N THR A 12 4.35 8.77 -7.30
CA THR A 12 5.81 8.95 -7.17
C THR A 12 6.13 10.23 -6.39
N ARG A 13 5.39 11.32 -6.66
CA ARG A 13 5.54 12.58 -5.94
C ARG A 13 5.12 12.46 -4.46
N LEU A 14 3.99 11.80 -4.17
CA LEU A 14 3.54 11.53 -2.81
C LEU A 14 4.61 10.75 -2.03
N MET A 15 5.20 9.73 -2.65
CA MET A 15 6.24 8.88 -2.07
C MET A 15 7.57 9.60 -1.82
N GLY A 16 7.79 10.75 -2.46
CA GLY A 16 8.92 11.64 -2.15
C GLY A 16 8.67 12.49 -0.89
N VAL A 17 7.42 12.65 -0.48
CA VAL A 17 7.00 13.48 0.66
C VAL A 17 6.64 12.63 1.88
N SER A 18 6.13 11.40 1.71
CA SER A 18 5.65 10.55 2.79
C SER A 18 6.33 9.19 2.91
N PHE A 19 6.21 8.60 4.11
CA PHE A 19 6.60 7.22 4.40
C PHE A 19 5.70 6.19 3.66
N GLU A 20 6.26 4.98 3.53
CA GLU A 20 5.91 3.77 2.76
C GLU A 20 4.44 3.40 2.51
N PHE A 21 3.49 3.85 3.33
CA PHE A 21 2.10 3.46 3.15
C PHE A 21 1.44 4.27 2.05
N MET A 22 1.34 3.65 0.87
CA MET A 22 0.22 3.92 -0.02
C MET A 22 -1.05 3.90 0.84
N PRO A 23 -2.02 4.84 0.67
CA PRO A 23 -3.39 4.51 1.00
C PRO A 23 -3.69 3.31 0.12
N TYR A 24 -3.55 2.12 0.72
CA TYR A 24 -3.62 0.89 -0.04
C TYR A 24 -4.94 0.96 -0.77
N GLY A 25 -4.92 0.66 -2.06
CA GLY A 25 -6.15 0.33 -2.72
C GLY A 25 -6.67 -0.90 -2.00
N HIS A 26 -7.50 -0.68 -0.98
CA HIS A 26 -8.49 -1.66 -0.58
C HIS A 26 -8.99 -2.21 -1.90
N ALA A 27 -8.83 -3.51 -2.06
CA ALA A 27 -9.05 -4.09 -3.37
C ALA A 27 -10.48 -3.78 -3.82
N PHE A 28 -11.39 -3.70 -2.85
CA PHE A 28 -12.61 -2.92 -2.94
C PHE A 28 -12.39 -1.41 -2.72
N ASN A 29 -12.75 -0.61 -3.71
CA ASN A 29 -12.85 0.84 -3.58
C ASN A 29 -14.17 1.27 -4.21
N TRP A 30 -14.96 2.07 -3.48
CA TRP A 30 -16.28 2.51 -3.92
C TRP A 30 -16.28 3.22 -5.28
N PHE A 31 -15.30 4.07 -5.59
CA PHE A 31 -15.21 4.70 -6.91
C PHE A 31 -14.90 3.70 -8.05
N ARG A 32 -14.14 2.64 -7.76
CA ARG A 32 -13.92 1.55 -8.72
C ARG A 32 -15.19 0.72 -8.92
N TYR A 33 -15.94 0.50 -7.83
CA TYR A 33 -17.24 -0.16 -7.88
C TYR A 33 -18.21 0.64 -8.76
N ASP A 34 -18.35 1.94 -8.51
CA ASP A 34 -19.25 2.81 -9.27
C ASP A 34 -18.87 2.86 -10.75
N ALA A 35 -17.57 2.98 -11.05
CA ALA A 35 -17.10 2.95 -12.43
C ALA A 35 -17.52 1.66 -13.15
N GLY A 36 -17.36 0.50 -12.51
CA GLY A 36 -17.83 -0.78 -13.07
C GLY A 36 -19.35 -0.83 -13.24
N ALA A 37 -20.11 -0.29 -12.30
CA ALA A 37 -21.56 -0.24 -12.40
C ALA A 37 -22.03 0.66 -13.56
N ILE A 38 -21.42 1.85 -13.69
CA ILE A 38 -21.68 2.82 -14.78
C ILE A 38 -21.32 2.20 -16.13
N MET A 39 -20.23 1.44 -16.21
CA MET A 39 -19.80 0.75 -17.43
C MET A 39 -20.62 -0.53 -17.71
N GLY A 40 -21.58 -0.88 -16.87
CA GLY A 40 -22.44 -2.06 -17.04
C GLY A 40 -21.78 -3.39 -16.69
N ALA A 41 -20.65 -3.39 -15.98
CA ALA A 41 -20.01 -4.62 -15.51
C ALA A 41 -20.85 -5.33 -14.42
N TRP A 42 -21.67 -4.58 -13.69
CA TRP A 42 -22.62 -5.08 -12.69
C TRP A 42 -23.75 -4.07 -12.42
N PRO A 43 -24.91 -4.51 -11.89
CA PRO A 43 -25.95 -3.60 -11.41
C PRO A 43 -25.46 -2.73 -10.23
N PRO A 44 -25.97 -1.49 -10.07
CA PRO A 44 -25.62 -0.54 -9.02
C PRO A 44 -26.31 -0.88 -7.68
N VAL A 45 -26.10 -2.09 -7.19
CA VAL A 45 -26.63 -2.58 -5.90
C VAL A 45 -25.49 -2.67 -4.89
N PRO A 46 -25.74 -2.83 -3.58
CA PRO A 46 -24.66 -3.09 -2.64
C PRO A 46 -23.76 -4.25 -3.10
N PRO A 47 -22.42 -4.14 -3.05
CA PRO A 47 -21.52 -5.18 -3.56
C PRO A 47 -21.73 -6.56 -2.95
N ALA A 48 -22.21 -6.62 -1.70
CA ALA A 48 -22.57 -7.86 -1.01
C ALA A 48 -23.74 -8.62 -1.66
N GLU A 49 -24.63 -7.91 -2.33
CA GLU A 49 -25.81 -8.47 -3.02
C GLU A 49 -25.48 -8.88 -4.47
N ASN A 50 -24.24 -8.64 -4.92
CA ASN A 50 -23.80 -8.94 -6.26
C ASN A 50 -22.65 -9.94 -6.25
N GLN A 51 -22.95 -11.19 -6.62
CA GLN A 51 -21.96 -12.26 -6.65
C GLN A 51 -20.76 -11.96 -7.56
N THR A 52 -20.99 -11.38 -8.74
CA THR A 52 -19.91 -11.03 -9.67
C THR A 52 -18.97 -10.00 -9.06
N ALA A 53 -19.52 -8.91 -8.51
CA ALA A 53 -18.71 -7.88 -7.86
C ALA A 53 -17.96 -8.46 -6.65
N LEU A 54 -18.64 -9.24 -5.80
CA LEU A 54 -18.03 -9.88 -4.62
C LEU A 54 -16.83 -10.76 -5.01
N VAL A 55 -16.99 -11.59 -6.05
CA VAL A 55 -15.91 -12.44 -6.57
C VAL A 55 -14.78 -11.59 -7.18
N THR A 56 -15.10 -10.59 -7.99
CA THR A 56 -14.09 -9.70 -8.59
C THR A 56 -13.25 -9.00 -7.53
N PHE A 57 -13.89 -8.34 -6.56
CA PHE A 57 -13.17 -7.60 -5.52
C PHE A 57 -12.43 -8.52 -4.55
N THR A 58 -12.93 -9.73 -4.32
CA THR A 58 -12.19 -10.79 -3.60
C THR A 58 -10.91 -11.19 -4.34
N LEU A 59 -11.00 -11.50 -5.64
CA LEU A 59 -9.84 -11.94 -6.43
C LEU A 59 -8.83 -10.81 -6.60
N VAL A 60 -9.29 -9.58 -6.80
CA VAL A 60 -8.42 -8.39 -6.79
C VAL A 60 -7.76 -8.22 -5.43
N THR A 61 -8.44 -8.53 -4.32
CA THR A 61 -7.82 -8.52 -2.98
C THR A 61 -6.71 -9.54 -2.91
N GLY A 62 -6.99 -10.78 -3.31
CA GLY A 62 -6.00 -11.85 -3.34
C GLY A 62 -4.78 -11.50 -4.20
N ALA A 63 -5.00 -10.98 -5.41
CA ALA A 63 -3.93 -10.65 -6.35
C ALA A 63 -3.15 -9.38 -5.97
N ALA A 64 -3.86 -8.30 -5.61
CA ALA A 64 -3.27 -7.00 -5.34
C ALA A 64 -2.63 -6.90 -3.94
N ASN A 65 -2.94 -7.81 -3.00
CA ASN A 65 -2.28 -7.88 -1.68
C ASN A 65 -1.27 -9.03 -1.55
N THR A 66 -0.80 -9.57 -2.68
CA THR A 66 0.33 -10.51 -2.70
C THR A 66 1.65 -9.80 -2.37
N GLY A 67 2.78 -10.53 -2.41
CA GLY A 67 4.13 -10.00 -2.19
C GLY A 67 4.48 -8.72 -2.97
N GLN A 68 3.73 -8.34 -4.01
CA GLN A 68 3.81 -7.03 -4.67
C GLN A 68 3.58 -5.83 -3.72
N ARG A 69 2.81 -6.04 -2.64
CA ARG A 69 2.62 -5.08 -1.54
C ARG A 69 3.89 -4.79 -0.76
N ILE A 70 4.62 -5.87 -0.47
CA ILE A 70 5.78 -5.89 0.45
C ILE A 70 7.08 -5.70 -0.35
N SER A 71 7.02 -5.90 -1.66
CA SER A 71 8.14 -5.72 -2.56
C SER A 71 8.10 -4.33 -3.17
N ASN A 72 9.25 -3.65 -3.17
CA ASN A 72 9.45 -2.32 -3.73
C ASN A 72 9.38 -2.28 -5.28
N LEU A 73 8.57 -3.15 -5.89
CA LEU A 73 8.55 -3.42 -7.33
C LEU A 73 7.66 -2.47 -8.11
N THR A 74 6.77 -1.76 -7.42
CA THR A 74 5.97 -0.72 -8.05
C THR A 74 6.85 0.47 -8.42
N MET A 75 6.56 1.11 -9.56
CA MET A 75 7.40 2.18 -10.14
C MET A 75 7.76 3.29 -9.14
N HIS A 76 6.83 3.66 -8.25
CA HIS A 76 7.02 4.71 -7.25
C HIS A 76 7.93 4.30 -6.07
N HIS A 77 8.17 3.00 -5.86
CA HIS A 77 9.11 2.48 -4.86
C HIS A 77 10.52 2.24 -5.44
N GLN A 78 10.62 1.91 -6.72
CA GLN A 78 11.91 1.62 -7.35
C GLN A 78 12.89 2.80 -7.27
N PHE A 79 12.42 4.04 -7.41
CA PHE A 79 13.27 5.23 -7.29
C PHE A 79 13.98 5.34 -5.93
N LYS A 80 13.35 4.87 -4.85
CA LYS A 80 13.95 4.86 -3.50
C LYS A 80 15.15 3.92 -3.44
N ILE A 81 15.06 2.77 -4.10
CA ILE A 81 16.14 1.78 -4.15
C ILE A 81 17.33 2.32 -4.97
N TYR A 82 17.06 2.96 -6.11
CA TYR A 82 18.14 3.57 -6.91
C TYR A 82 18.89 4.67 -6.14
N ARG A 83 18.21 5.40 -5.24
CA ARG A 83 18.87 6.39 -4.37
C ARG A 83 19.86 5.76 -3.39
N LEU A 84 19.62 4.52 -2.96
CA LEU A 84 20.48 3.78 -2.03
C LEU A 84 21.69 3.15 -2.70
N GLY A 85 21.64 2.89 -4.02
CA GLY A 85 22.72 2.26 -4.77
C GLY A 85 24.11 2.84 -4.49
N PRO A 86 24.32 4.17 -4.56
CA PRO A 86 25.61 4.78 -4.22
C PRO A 86 26.04 4.59 -2.76
N THR A 87 25.09 4.55 -1.83
CA THR A 87 25.38 4.35 -0.39
C THR A 87 25.79 2.91 -0.09
N THR A 88 25.27 1.95 -0.84
CA THR A 88 25.58 0.52 -0.69
C THR A 88 26.60 0.00 -1.72
N ASN A 89 27.21 0.89 -2.51
CA ASN A 89 28.08 0.55 -3.64
C ASN A 89 27.45 -0.47 -4.61
N THR A 90 26.14 -0.43 -4.78
CA THR A 90 25.41 -1.32 -5.69
C THR A 90 25.22 -0.66 -7.05
N LEU A 91 25.58 -1.39 -8.12
CA LEU A 91 25.44 -0.89 -9.48
C LEU A 91 23.96 -0.79 -9.86
N GLY A 92 23.57 0.29 -10.54
CA GLY A 92 22.19 0.49 -10.99
C GLY A 92 21.70 -0.61 -11.94
N ARG A 93 22.60 -1.22 -12.71
CA ARG A 93 22.31 -2.38 -13.55
C ARG A 93 21.86 -3.59 -12.72
N ASP A 94 22.52 -3.84 -11.61
CA ASP A 94 22.21 -4.99 -10.77
C ASP A 94 20.88 -4.77 -10.06
N LEU A 95 20.61 -3.54 -9.59
CA LEU A 95 19.29 -3.13 -9.08
C LEU A 95 18.18 -3.36 -10.12
N PHE A 96 18.43 -2.99 -11.38
CA PHE A 96 17.48 -3.20 -12.48
C PHE A 96 17.17 -4.69 -12.69
N PHE A 97 18.21 -5.52 -12.84
CA PHE A 97 18.00 -6.95 -13.07
C PHE A 97 17.35 -7.64 -11.86
N THR A 98 17.72 -7.29 -10.63
CA THR A 98 17.04 -7.78 -9.44
C THR A 98 15.56 -7.40 -9.43
N ALA A 99 15.22 -6.16 -9.78
CA ALA A 99 13.82 -5.73 -9.87
C ALA A 99 13.05 -6.51 -10.95
N VAL A 100 13.62 -6.68 -12.15
CA VAL A 100 13.02 -7.44 -13.25
C VAL A 100 12.78 -8.90 -12.86
N ILE A 101 13.80 -9.56 -12.30
CA ILE A 101 13.69 -10.96 -11.84
C ILE A 101 12.58 -11.06 -10.80
N THR A 102 12.56 -10.17 -9.81
CA THR A 102 11.56 -10.22 -8.73
C THR A 102 10.14 -9.98 -9.28
N ILE A 103 9.95 -9.06 -10.23
CA ILE A 103 8.65 -8.82 -10.89
C ILE A 103 8.18 -10.08 -11.62
N ILE A 104 9.06 -10.68 -12.42
CA ILE A 104 8.74 -11.89 -13.20
C ILE A 104 8.43 -13.06 -12.26
N SER A 105 9.26 -13.28 -11.23
CA SER A 105 9.02 -14.32 -10.22
C SER A 105 7.70 -14.12 -9.48
N ALA A 106 7.36 -12.88 -9.10
CA ALA A 106 6.08 -12.58 -8.45
C ALA A 106 4.88 -12.80 -9.38
N ALA A 107 5.02 -12.46 -10.67
CA ALA A 107 3.97 -12.64 -11.67
C ALA A 107 3.72 -14.12 -12.00
N ILE A 108 4.77 -14.94 -12.09
CA ILE A 108 4.67 -16.35 -12.48
C ILE A 108 4.38 -17.27 -11.29
N ILE A 109 4.96 -16.97 -10.12
CA ILE A 109 4.88 -17.86 -8.95
C ILE A 109 3.84 -17.32 -7.97
N THR A 110 4.04 -16.12 -7.44
CA THR A 110 3.22 -15.63 -6.32
C THR A 110 1.76 -15.41 -6.72
N THR A 111 1.50 -14.79 -7.87
CA THR A 111 0.13 -14.47 -8.29
C THR A 111 -0.70 -15.74 -8.57
N PRO A 112 -0.22 -16.71 -9.38
CA PRO A 112 -0.98 -17.94 -9.63
C PRO A 112 -1.08 -18.82 -8.39
N LEU A 113 -0.01 -18.90 -7.57
CA LEU A 113 -0.01 -19.71 -6.35
C LEU A 113 -1.03 -19.18 -5.33
N VAL A 114 -1.17 -17.87 -5.19
CA VAL A 114 -2.18 -17.28 -4.30
C VAL A 114 -3.59 -17.59 -4.79
N ILE A 115 -3.86 -17.42 -6.10
CA ILE A 115 -5.17 -17.77 -6.68
C ILE A 115 -5.46 -19.27 -6.48
N TRP A 116 -4.47 -20.12 -6.75
CA TRP A 116 -4.58 -21.56 -6.56
C TRP A 116 -4.83 -21.91 -5.09
N TRP A 117 -4.11 -21.28 -4.13
CA TRP A 117 -4.39 -21.49 -2.71
C TRP A 117 -5.83 -21.11 -2.39
N TYR A 118 -6.27 -19.90 -2.74
CA TYR A 118 -7.67 -19.50 -2.53
C TYR A 118 -8.68 -20.49 -3.13
N HIS A 119 -8.36 -21.16 -4.23
CA HIS A 119 -9.23 -22.20 -4.77
C HIS A 119 -9.12 -23.54 -4.01
N ALA A 120 -7.91 -24.07 -3.84
CA ALA A 120 -7.64 -25.42 -3.35
C ALA A 120 -8.03 -25.63 -1.87
N ILE A 121 -7.89 -24.59 -1.04
CA ILE A 121 -8.12 -24.71 0.42
C ILE A 121 -9.50 -24.23 0.85
N GLY A 122 -10.44 -24.09 -0.10
CA GLY A 122 -11.80 -23.62 0.15
C GLY A 122 -11.91 -22.10 0.36
N GLY A 123 -10.87 -21.35 -0.02
CA GLY A 123 -10.89 -19.89 -0.12
C GLY A 123 -11.40 -19.15 1.10
N LEU A 124 -12.21 -18.13 0.86
CA LEU A 124 -12.81 -17.31 1.93
C LEU A 124 -13.82 -18.08 2.79
N ALA A 125 -14.41 -19.15 2.27
CA ALA A 125 -15.43 -19.93 2.97
C ALA A 125 -14.81 -20.75 4.11
N ASN A 126 -13.65 -21.37 3.87
CA ASN A 126 -12.94 -22.20 4.86
C ASN A 126 -11.82 -21.45 5.62
N ASN A 127 -11.17 -20.45 5.00
CA ASN A 127 -10.05 -19.72 5.62
C ASN A 127 -10.37 -18.28 6.01
N GLY A 128 -11.59 -17.80 5.73
CA GLY A 128 -11.99 -16.40 5.86
C GLY A 128 -11.32 -15.52 4.81
N PRO A 129 -11.95 -14.40 4.39
CA PRO A 129 -11.16 -13.28 3.97
C PRO A 129 -10.22 -12.92 5.11
N PRO A 130 -8.98 -12.60 4.78
CA PRO A 130 -8.21 -13.11 3.62
C PRO A 130 -7.08 -14.06 4.03
N GLY A 131 -7.35 -15.34 4.27
CA GLY A 131 -6.31 -16.19 4.88
C GLY A 131 -6.00 -15.72 6.32
N PRO A 132 -4.84 -16.06 6.93
CA PRO A 132 -4.60 -15.81 8.36
C PRO A 132 -4.91 -14.35 8.76
N PRO A 133 -5.23 -14.07 10.04
CA PRO A 133 -5.81 -12.82 10.58
C PRO A 133 -5.21 -11.48 10.09
N PHE A 134 -4.02 -11.52 9.51
CA PHE A 134 -3.32 -10.45 8.80
C PHE A 134 -4.20 -9.64 7.84
N TYR A 135 -5.18 -10.26 7.17
CA TYR A 135 -5.85 -9.57 6.08
C TYR A 135 -7.25 -8.97 6.42
N MET A 136 -7.80 -9.17 7.63
CA MET A 136 -9.04 -8.48 8.06
C MET A 136 -8.88 -6.96 8.00
N TRP A 137 -7.65 -6.48 8.22
CA TRP A 137 -7.23 -5.08 8.11
C TRP A 137 -7.08 -4.58 6.68
N VAL A 138 -7.01 -5.49 5.71
CA VAL A 138 -6.61 -5.19 4.33
C VAL A 138 -7.81 -4.92 3.43
N SER A 139 -8.94 -5.58 3.70
CA SER A 139 -10.20 -5.36 3.01
C SER A 139 -11.35 -5.58 4.00
N PRO A 140 -11.54 -4.64 4.95
CA PRO A 140 -12.55 -4.78 6.00
C PRO A 140 -13.96 -4.92 5.43
N GLU A 141 -14.23 -4.33 4.26
CA GLU A 141 -15.51 -4.43 3.55
C GLU A 141 -15.75 -5.86 3.07
N VAL A 142 -14.80 -6.45 2.34
CA VAL A 142 -14.92 -7.85 1.87
C VAL A 142 -15.00 -8.82 3.04
N TYR A 143 -14.28 -8.55 4.13
CA TYR A 143 -14.41 -9.31 5.37
C TYR A 143 -15.84 -9.23 5.96
N SER A 144 -16.38 -8.02 6.06
CA SER A 144 -17.73 -7.79 6.60
C SER A 144 -18.83 -8.46 5.78
N TRP A 145 -18.67 -8.57 4.45
CA TRP A 145 -19.66 -9.19 3.58
C TRP A 145 -19.66 -10.73 3.62
N VAL A 146 -18.53 -11.34 3.99
CA VAL A 146 -18.35 -12.81 3.91
C VAL A 146 -18.35 -13.48 5.28
N LYS A 147 -17.86 -12.81 6.34
CA LYS A 147 -17.72 -13.41 7.68
C LYS A 147 -18.17 -12.50 8.84
N GLY A 148 -18.10 -11.18 8.69
CA GLY A 148 -18.52 -10.23 9.72
C GLY A 148 -20.03 -9.95 9.72
N THR A 149 -20.48 -9.08 10.62
CA THR A 149 -21.76 -8.38 10.42
C THR A 149 -21.53 -7.38 9.29
N PRO A 150 -22.28 -7.43 8.17
CA PRO A 150 -22.12 -6.48 7.09
C PRO A 150 -22.31 -5.06 7.62
N THR A 151 -21.22 -4.30 7.73
CA THR A 151 -21.32 -2.89 8.04
C THR A 151 -21.65 -2.19 6.75
N ILE A 152 -22.91 -1.76 6.61
CA ILE A 152 -23.32 -0.85 5.56
C ILE A 152 -22.79 0.54 5.94
N LEU A 153 -21.46 0.70 5.99
CA LEU A 153 -20.84 2.01 5.86
C LEU A 153 -20.78 2.35 4.38
N ALA A 154 -21.94 2.30 3.73
CA ALA A 154 -22.11 2.83 2.40
C ALA A 154 -22.40 4.31 2.60
N PHE A 155 -21.39 5.15 2.43
CA PHE A 155 -21.66 6.53 2.09
C PHE A 155 -22.55 6.51 0.85
N ASP A 156 -23.69 7.17 0.95
CA ASP A 156 -24.57 7.37 -0.19
C ASP A 156 -23.73 7.89 -1.37
N PRO A 157 -23.96 7.44 -2.62
CA PRO A 157 -23.19 7.92 -3.75
C PRO A 157 -23.07 9.45 -3.79
N ALA A 158 -24.13 10.20 -3.47
CA ALA A 158 -24.07 11.66 -3.47
C ALA A 158 -23.10 12.20 -2.41
N GLU A 159 -23.12 11.65 -1.19
CA GLU A 159 -22.17 12.04 -0.13
C GLU A 159 -20.73 11.74 -0.52
N ARG A 160 -20.49 10.54 -1.07
CA ARG A 160 -19.16 10.08 -1.50
C ARG A 160 -18.57 10.96 -2.61
N TYR A 161 -19.36 11.26 -3.64
CA TYR A 161 -18.94 12.16 -4.71
C TYR A 161 -18.82 13.60 -4.21
N GLY A 162 -19.66 14.03 -3.25
CA GLY A 162 -19.54 15.31 -2.56
C GLY A 162 -18.22 15.45 -1.82
N LEU A 163 -17.81 14.44 -1.05
CA LEU A 163 -16.52 14.39 -0.36
C LEU A 163 -15.34 14.37 -1.34
N MET A 164 -15.45 13.63 -2.45
CA MET A 164 -14.42 13.63 -3.50
C MET A 164 -14.23 15.03 -4.10
N ILE A 165 -15.33 15.66 -4.51
CA ILE A 165 -15.31 17.00 -5.10
C ILE A 165 -14.79 18.02 -4.08
N GLY A 166 -15.25 17.93 -2.82
CA GLY A 166 -14.76 18.74 -1.71
C GLY A 166 -13.26 18.60 -1.51
N GLY A 167 -12.74 17.37 -1.51
CA GLY A 167 -11.30 17.09 -1.40
C GLY A 167 -10.49 17.66 -2.57
N ILE A 168 -11.01 17.57 -3.80
CA ILE A 168 -10.39 18.19 -4.98
C ILE A 168 -10.35 19.72 -4.82
N ILE A 169 -11.48 20.34 -4.48
CA ILE A 169 -11.59 21.80 -4.30
C ILE A 169 -10.64 22.28 -3.19
N ILE A 170 -10.66 21.64 -2.03
CA ILE A 170 -9.76 21.97 -0.91
C ILE A 170 -8.30 21.85 -1.36
N THR A 171 -7.94 20.80 -2.09
CA THR A 171 -6.56 20.64 -2.61
C THR A 171 -6.14 21.82 -3.48
N PHE A 172 -6.99 22.27 -4.41
CA PHE A 172 -6.72 23.44 -5.25
C PHE A 172 -6.63 24.73 -4.44
N ILE A 173 -7.52 24.95 -3.48
CA ILE A 173 -7.50 26.11 -2.58
C ILE A 173 -6.17 26.14 -1.82
N LEU A 174 -5.76 25.02 -1.23
CA LEU A 174 -4.51 24.94 -0.46
C LEU A 174 -3.29 25.22 -1.34
N TYR A 175 -3.22 24.65 -2.55
CA TYR A 175 -2.14 24.97 -3.48
C TYR A 175 -2.15 26.45 -3.87
N PHE A 176 -3.32 27.03 -4.14
CA PHE A 176 -3.44 28.45 -4.45
C PHE A 176 -2.98 29.35 -3.30
N LEU A 177 -3.44 29.10 -2.07
CA LEU A 177 -3.00 29.83 -0.88
C LEU A 177 -1.49 29.76 -0.71
N ARG A 178 -0.89 28.60 -0.98
CA ARG A 178 0.56 28.37 -0.89
C ARG A 178 1.36 29.13 -1.95
N THR A 179 0.74 29.47 -3.10
CA THR A 179 1.35 30.39 -4.09
C THR A 179 1.28 31.86 -3.68
N LYS A 180 0.33 32.23 -2.80
CA LYS A 180 0.10 33.62 -2.38
C LYS A 180 0.78 33.95 -1.05
N PHE A 181 0.80 33.00 -0.11
CA PHE A 181 1.25 33.20 1.25
C PHE A 181 2.48 32.33 1.51
N ALA A 182 3.66 32.93 1.52
CA ALA A 182 4.93 32.23 1.75
C ALA A 182 5.00 31.53 3.13
N TRP A 183 4.23 32.01 4.12
CA TRP A 183 4.15 31.42 5.45
C TRP A 183 3.16 30.25 5.55
N PHE A 184 2.37 29.97 4.50
CA PHE A 184 1.34 28.94 4.53
C PHE A 184 1.96 27.54 4.56
N PHE A 185 1.95 26.94 5.76
CA PHE A 185 2.68 25.71 6.05
C PHE A 185 1.88 24.44 5.74
N ILE A 186 0.55 24.53 5.61
CA ILE A 186 -0.31 23.36 5.35
C ILE A 186 0.00 22.84 3.94
N ASP A 187 0.46 21.59 3.88
CA ASP A 187 0.71 20.90 2.63
C ASP A 187 -0.56 20.13 2.23
N PRO A 188 -1.15 20.38 1.05
CA PRO A 188 -2.27 19.59 0.55
C PRO A 188 -1.98 18.08 0.55
N LEU A 189 -0.72 17.67 0.35
CA LEU A 189 -0.31 16.26 0.40
C LEU A 189 -0.44 15.65 1.80
N ALA A 190 -0.43 16.44 2.87
CA ALA A 190 -0.64 15.95 4.22
C ALA A 190 -2.02 15.26 4.37
N PHE A 191 -3.05 15.79 3.70
CA PHE A 191 -4.40 15.21 3.74
C PHE A 191 -4.48 13.83 3.07
N LEU A 192 -3.57 13.53 2.12
CA LEU A 192 -3.48 12.19 1.51
C LEU A 192 -2.78 11.17 2.43
N ILE A 193 -1.98 11.67 3.38
CA ILE A 193 -1.19 10.85 4.31
C ILE A 193 -1.96 10.62 5.61
N LEU A 194 -2.84 11.55 6.01
CA LEU A 194 -3.59 11.46 7.27
C LEU A 194 -4.33 10.13 7.48
N PRO A 195 -5.07 9.58 6.49
CA PRO A 195 -5.75 8.30 6.65
C PRO A 195 -4.81 7.11 6.91
N THR A 196 -3.55 7.18 6.46
CA THR A 196 -2.56 6.12 6.69
C THR A 196 -1.79 6.30 8.00
N THR A 197 -1.90 7.47 8.64
CA THR A 197 -1.21 7.79 9.91
C THR A 197 -1.97 7.41 11.18
N THR A 198 -3.18 6.85 11.10
CA THR A 198 -3.98 6.48 12.29
C THR A 198 -3.21 5.55 13.26
N TRP A 199 -2.25 4.77 12.76
CA TRP A 199 -1.40 3.86 13.56
C TRP A 199 0.09 4.24 13.54
N VAL A 200 0.48 5.25 12.75
CA VAL A 200 1.88 5.51 12.37
C VAL A 200 2.26 6.98 12.56
N TRP A 201 1.47 7.78 13.29
CA TRP A 201 1.79 9.19 13.55
C TRP A 201 2.92 9.37 14.57
N ILE A 202 3.11 8.40 15.48
CA ILE A 202 4.13 8.44 16.53
C ILE A 202 5.56 8.24 15.97
N PRO A 203 5.86 7.22 15.13
CA PRO A 203 7.22 6.99 14.64
C PRO A 203 7.86 8.16 13.89
N PRO A 204 7.16 8.93 13.03
CA PRO A 204 7.71 10.15 12.42
C PRO A 204 8.13 11.21 13.44
N ILE A 205 7.40 11.37 14.54
CA ILE A 205 7.76 12.30 15.62
C ILE A 205 9.06 11.84 16.29
N PHE A 206 9.16 10.55 16.65
CA PHE A 206 10.40 10.00 17.20
C PHE A 206 11.56 10.10 16.21
N SER A 207 11.32 9.83 14.93
CA SER A 207 12.33 9.95 13.87
C SER A 207 12.83 11.40 13.75
N LEU A 208 11.94 12.38 13.85
CA LEU A 208 12.30 13.80 13.86
C LEU A 208 13.15 14.15 15.08
N VAL A 209 12.76 13.70 16.28
CA VAL A 209 13.52 13.92 17.53
C VAL A 209 14.91 13.29 17.45
N ILE A 210 15.01 12.02 17.04
CA ILE A 210 16.28 11.31 16.88
C ILE A 210 17.17 12.03 15.85
N LYS A 211 16.61 12.38 14.68
CA LYS A 211 17.33 13.13 13.64
C LYS A 211 17.83 14.47 14.17
N TYR A 212 17.00 15.20 14.90
CA TYR A 212 17.36 16.47 15.51
C TYR A 212 18.54 16.31 16.49
N ILE A 213 18.49 15.31 17.37
CA ILE A 213 19.57 15.02 18.33
C ILE A 213 20.88 14.69 17.59
N ILE A 214 20.83 13.79 16.61
CA ILE A 214 22.02 13.39 15.83
C ILE A 214 22.64 14.60 15.13
N LEU A 215 21.83 15.44 14.48
CA LEU A 215 22.31 16.64 13.78
C LEU A 215 22.85 17.70 14.73
N ARG A 216 22.29 17.84 15.94
CA ARG A 216 22.77 18.80 16.94
C ARG A 216 24.08 18.36 17.60
N ILE A 217 24.25 17.07 17.88
CA ILE A 217 25.44 16.55 18.58
C ILE A 217 26.60 16.32 17.60
N GLY A 218 26.33 15.65 16.47
CA GLY A 218 27.38 15.19 15.55
C GLY A 218 27.40 15.88 14.20
N GLY A 219 26.50 16.84 13.96
CA GLY A 219 26.40 17.53 12.68
C GLY A 219 25.93 16.62 11.54
N SER A 220 26.04 17.14 10.31
CA SER A 220 25.71 16.40 9.09
C SER A 220 26.59 15.16 8.90
N LYS A 221 27.89 15.26 9.28
CA LYS A 221 28.85 14.17 9.12
C LYS A 221 28.44 12.90 9.88
N LEU A 222 28.04 13.03 11.15
CA LEU A 222 27.56 11.88 11.93
C LEU A 222 26.29 11.27 11.32
N PHE A 223 25.39 12.13 10.83
CA PHE A 223 24.15 11.70 10.23
C PHE A 223 24.37 10.90 8.93
N GLU A 224 25.24 11.38 8.05
CA GLU A 224 25.49 10.75 6.75
C GLU A 224 26.41 9.53 6.86
N GLU A 225 27.50 9.61 7.62
CA GLU A 225 28.51 8.54 7.67
C GLU A 225 28.16 7.40 8.62
N LYS A 226 27.38 7.65 9.68
CA LYS A 226 27.07 6.63 10.70
C LYS A 226 25.58 6.34 10.83
N ALA A 227 24.76 7.36 11.04
CA ALA A 227 23.33 7.15 11.29
C ALA A 227 22.61 6.58 10.06
N THR A 228 22.89 7.11 8.87
CA THR A 228 22.24 6.67 7.63
C THR A 228 22.55 5.20 7.31
N PRO A 229 23.81 4.73 7.29
CA PRO A 229 24.11 3.30 7.11
C PRO A 229 23.47 2.40 8.17
N PHE A 230 23.46 2.83 9.44
CA PHE A 230 22.80 2.08 10.52
C PHE A 230 21.30 1.93 10.29
N ILE A 231 20.61 3.03 9.93
CA ILE A 231 19.17 3.02 9.64
C ILE A 231 18.88 2.11 8.44
N ILE A 232 19.69 2.20 7.38
CA ILE A 232 19.55 1.31 6.21
C ILE A 232 19.70 -0.15 6.64
N GLY A 233 20.73 -0.48 7.42
CA GLY A 233 20.95 -1.85 7.92
C GLY A 233 19.79 -2.36 8.78
N TYR A 234 19.26 -1.52 9.67
CA TYR A 234 18.09 -1.85 10.49
C TYR A 234 16.85 -2.14 9.64
N LEU A 235 16.56 -1.29 8.64
CA LEU A 235 15.41 -1.46 7.74
C LEU A 235 15.55 -2.72 6.88
N VAL A 236 16.75 -3.00 6.36
CA VAL A 236 17.03 -4.24 5.62
C VAL A 236 16.85 -5.46 6.53
N GLY A 237 17.39 -5.41 7.76
CA GLY A 237 17.25 -6.48 8.75
C GLY A 237 15.79 -6.77 9.10
N TYR A 238 14.97 -5.72 9.26
CA TYR A 238 13.53 -5.86 9.46
C TYR A 238 12.85 -6.59 8.29
N GLY A 239 13.15 -6.19 7.05
CA GLY A 239 12.60 -6.82 5.84
C GLY A 239 13.03 -8.29 5.67
N VAL A 240 14.31 -8.59 5.93
CA VAL A 240 14.84 -9.96 5.91
C VAL A 240 14.17 -10.83 6.97
N ASN A 241 14.03 -10.31 8.20
CA ASN A 241 13.36 -11.03 9.27
C ASN A 241 11.89 -11.34 8.92
N ALA A 242 11.15 -10.34 8.42
CA ALA A 242 9.76 -10.54 7.99
C ALA A 242 9.65 -11.61 6.89
N SER A 243 10.57 -11.58 5.92
CA SER A 243 10.62 -12.56 4.82
C SER A 243 10.94 -13.97 5.32
N LEU A 244 11.88 -14.11 6.25
CA LEU A 244 12.26 -15.39 6.84
C LEU A 244 11.13 -15.97 7.68
N VAL A 245 10.48 -15.17 8.52
CA VAL A 245 9.32 -15.59 9.32
C VAL A 245 8.18 -16.03 8.41
N ALA A 246 7.89 -15.30 7.34
CA ALA A 246 6.86 -15.68 6.37
C ALA A 246 7.19 -17.00 5.65
N PHE A 247 8.45 -17.19 5.26
CA PHE A 247 8.93 -18.43 4.67
C PHE A 247 8.74 -19.61 5.64
N LEU A 248 9.25 -19.50 6.88
CA LEU A 248 9.10 -20.54 7.90
C LEU A 248 7.63 -20.83 8.21
N ALA A 249 6.79 -19.80 8.37
CA ALA A 249 5.36 -19.96 8.62
C ALA A 249 4.66 -20.71 7.48
N THR A 250 5.10 -20.55 6.23
CA THR A 250 4.56 -21.30 5.09
C THR A 250 4.76 -22.80 5.28
N PHE A 251 5.94 -23.24 5.71
CA PHE A 251 6.23 -24.67 5.88
C PHE A 251 5.77 -25.24 7.22
N MET A 252 5.80 -24.44 8.30
CA MET A 252 5.49 -24.91 9.66
C MET A 252 4.01 -24.79 10.01
N ILE A 253 3.28 -23.85 9.39
CA ILE A 253 1.87 -23.56 9.72
C ILE A 253 0.99 -23.72 8.49
N GLY A 254 1.42 -23.18 7.34
CA GLY A 254 0.65 -23.21 6.10
C GLY A 254 0.48 -24.63 5.57
N LEU A 255 1.57 -25.27 5.14
CA LEU A 255 1.58 -26.59 4.51
C LEU A 255 0.95 -27.69 5.38
N PRO A 256 1.19 -27.79 6.71
CA PRO A 256 0.58 -28.84 7.52
C PRO A 256 -0.95 -28.74 7.63
N LYS A 257 -1.54 -27.55 7.40
CA LYS A 257 -3.00 -27.39 7.33
C LYS A 257 -3.59 -27.84 5.99
N LEU A 258 -2.75 -28.16 5.01
CA LEU A 258 -3.15 -28.62 3.67
C LEU A 258 -3.15 -30.14 3.54
N MET A 259 -2.45 -30.82 4.45
CA MET A 259 -2.33 -32.28 4.51
C MET A 259 -3.36 -32.86 5.47
#